data_AF-A0A0J7KGI4-F1
#
_entry.id   AF-A0A0J7KGI4-F1
#
_cell.length_a   1.000
_cell.length_b   1.000
_cell.length_c   1.000
_cell.angle_alpha   90.00
_cell.angle_beta   90.00
_cell.angle_gamma   90.00
#
_symmetry.space_group_name_H-M   'P 1'
#
loop_
_entity.id
_entity.type
_entity.pdbx_description
1 polymer ?
#
loop_
_entity_poly.entity_id
_entity_poly.type
_entity_poly.pdbx_seq_one_letter_code
_entity_poly.pdbx_strand_id
1 'polypeptide(L)'
;MQLNNRIMNYNFLILLGFWNKVLTCIDRVQRRQQDPSMNFHAAALDLKDLRDHFDDKREVLVNASLEEGLDLCQEWNVKVERRQRQKKRMAGENSRDDELTVKGEMEKVMKRTLDRLYRGMNERFTRLQDIDAKFGFLLDVEGLCYNADSSNLKMKCENLSDFYSCDIDGQQLYKKILDCRILLSSPGQYENIKI
;
A
#
# COMPACT_ATOMS: atom_id res chain seq x y z
N MET A 1 -24.57 -19.49 -26.96
CA MET A 1 -23.86 -20.41 -26.04
C MET A 1 -22.33 -20.36 -26.18
N GLN A 2 -21.74 -20.21 -27.38
CA GLN A 2 -20.27 -20.23 -27.57
C GLN A 2 -19.50 -19.02 -27.02
N LEU A 3 -20.12 -17.84 -26.87
CA LEU A 3 -19.45 -16.65 -26.32
C LEU A 3 -19.26 -16.72 -24.81
N ASN A 4 -20.25 -17.27 -24.08
CA ASN A 4 -20.21 -17.35 -22.62
C ASN A 4 -19.07 -18.27 -22.13
N ASN A 5 -18.85 -19.39 -22.82
CA ASN A 5 -17.74 -20.31 -22.53
C ASN A 5 -16.35 -19.74 -22.91
N ARG A 6 -16.28 -18.72 -23.77
CA ARG A 6 -15.01 -18.03 -24.09
C ARG A 6 -14.64 -16.99 -23.05
N ILE A 7 -15.64 -16.31 -22.49
CA ILE A 7 -15.46 -15.26 -21.47
C ILE A 7 -15.29 -15.89 -20.07
N MET A 8 -16.12 -16.86 -19.71
CA MET A 8 -16.01 -17.58 -18.43
C MET A 8 -15.00 -18.74 -18.51
N ASN A 9 -13.72 -18.39 -18.56
CA ASN A 9 -12.61 -19.33 -18.46
C ASN A 9 -11.92 -19.23 -17.08
N TYR A 10 -11.11 -20.24 -16.76
CA TYR A 10 -10.36 -20.33 -15.50
C TYR A 10 -9.59 -19.05 -15.15
N ASN A 11 -8.86 -18.50 -16.12
CA ASN A 11 -8.06 -17.29 -15.91
C ASN A 11 -8.95 -16.09 -15.57
N PHE A 12 -10.09 -15.94 -16.26
CA PHE A 12 -11.03 -14.85 -16.02
C PHE A 12 -11.61 -14.90 -14.62
N LEU A 13 -12.09 -16.06 -14.15
CA LEU A 13 -12.71 -16.19 -12.83
C LEU A 13 -11.73 -15.91 -11.69
N ILE A 14 -10.49 -16.41 -11.79
CA ILE A 14 -9.44 -16.11 -10.81
C ILE A 14 -9.09 -14.62 -10.82
N LEU A 15 -8.85 -14.05 -12.00
CA LEU A 15 -8.48 -12.64 -12.10
C LEU A 15 -9.60 -11.73 -11.62
N LEU A 16 -10.87 -12.12 -11.82
CA LEU A 16 -12.01 -11.36 -11.34
C LEU A 16 -12.02 -11.28 -9.80
N GLY A 17 -11.87 -12.43 -9.12
CA GLY A 17 -11.78 -12.48 -7.65
C GLY A 17 -10.57 -11.71 -7.11
N PHE A 18 -9.40 -11.94 -7.74
CA PHE A 18 -8.16 -11.23 -7.42
C PHE A 18 -8.31 -9.70 -7.54
N TRP A 19 -8.79 -9.22 -8.69
CA TRP A 19 -8.95 -7.78 -8.93
C TRP A 19 -10.01 -7.16 -8.04
N ASN A 20 -11.11 -7.87 -7.74
CA ASN A 20 -12.11 -7.37 -6.81
C ASN A 20 -11.49 -7.07 -5.44
N LYS A 21 -10.65 -7.96 -4.91
CA LYS A 21 -9.92 -7.75 -3.64
C LYS A 21 -8.96 -6.56 -3.73
N VAL A 22 -8.10 -6.54 -4.75
CA VAL A 22 -7.11 -5.47 -4.94
C VAL A 22 -7.77 -4.10 -5.09
N LEU A 23 -8.77 -4.00 -5.97
CA LEU A 23 -9.46 -2.74 -6.26
C LEU A 23 -10.27 -2.27 -5.06
N THR A 24 -10.86 -3.16 -4.27
CA THR A 24 -11.57 -2.77 -3.04
C THR A 24 -10.63 -2.11 -2.03
N CYS A 25 -9.41 -2.64 -1.84
CA CYS A 25 -8.43 -2.02 -0.95
C CYS A 25 -8.00 -0.64 -1.46
N ILE A 26 -7.76 -0.50 -2.77
CA ILE A 26 -7.37 0.76 -3.38
C ILE A 26 -8.50 1.79 -3.29
N ASP A 27 -9.74 1.41 -3.61
CA ASP A 27 -10.92 2.28 -3.59
C ASP A 27 -11.15 2.87 -2.19
N ARG A 28 -10.96 2.08 -1.13
CA ARG A 28 -11.05 2.58 0.25
C ARG A 28 -10.09 3.73 0.52
N VAL A 29 -8.83 3.57 0.13
CA VAL A 29 -7.80 4.62 0.30
C VAL A 29 -8.08 5.81 -0.60
N GLN A 30 -8.51 5.58 -1.84
CA GLN A 30 -8.87 6.66 -2.77
C GLN A 30 -10.02 7.51 -2.26
N ARG A 31 -11.07 6.89 -1.69
CA ARG A 31 -12.18 7.63 -1.08
C ARG A 31 -11.74 8.42 0.13
N ARG A 32 -10.90 7.85 0.99
CA ARG A 32 -10.34 8.55 2.16
C ARG A 32 -9.51 9.76 1.71
N GLN A 33 -8.73 9.64 0.65
CA GLN A 33 -7.95 10.76 0.09
C GLN A 33 -8.79 11.89 -0.52
N GLN A 34 -10.05 11.62 -0.87
CA GLN A 34 -10.99 12.64 -1.37
C GLN A 34 -11.69 13.41 -0.26
N ASP A 35 -11.41 13.09 1.01
CA ASP A 35 -11.96 13.82 2.14
C ASP A 35 -11.40 15.25 2.18
N PRO A 36 -12.24 16.30 2.29
CA PRO A 36 -11.77 17.69 2.35
C PRO A 36 -10.87 18.01 3.56
N SER A 37 -10.96 17.24 4.65
CA SER A 37 -10.12 17.36 5.83
C SER A 37 -8.78 16.62 5.70
N MET A 38 -8.56 15.91 4.59
CA MET A 38 -7.33 15.14 4.36
C MET A 38 -6.11 16.06 4.28
N ASN A 39 -5.12 15.77 5.13
CA ASN A 39 -3.82 16.41 5.08
C ASN A 39 -2.77 15.48 4.43
N PHE A 40 -1.65 16.06 3.97
CA PHE A 40 -0.64 15.28 3.23
C PHE A 40 0.06 14.21 4.09
N HIS A 41 0.13 14.40 5.42
CA HIS A 41 0.73 13.42 6.32
C HIS A 41 -0.15 12.17 6.42
N ALA A 42 -1.45 12.35 6.68
CA ALA A 42 -2.42 11.28 6.69
C ALA A 42 -2.49 10.57 5.32
N ALA A 43 -2.44 11.32 4.22
CA ALA A 43 -2.42 10.74 2.87
C ALA A 43 -1.15 9.90 2.61
N ALA A 44 0.02 10.35 3.09
CA ALA A 44 1.27 9.62 2.98
C ALA A 44 1.24 8.31 3.79
N LEU A 45 0.70 8.36 5.02
CA LEU A 45 0.49 7.18 5.85
C LEU A 45 -0.47 6.19 5.20
N ASP A 46 -1.61 6.65 4.66
CA ASP A 46 -2.56 5.78 3.96
C ASP A 46 -1.94 5.03 2.78
N LEU A 47 -1.10 5.72 2.01
CA LEU A 47 -0.41 5.12 0.87
C LEU A 47 0.69 4.15 1.31
N LYS A 48 1.38 4.46 2.41
CA LYS A 48 2.35 3.57 3.02
C LYS A 48 1.66 2.30 3.52
N ASP A 49 0.57 2.43 4.28
CA ASP A 49 -0.20 1.31 4.82
C ASP A 49 -0.78 0.44 3.70
N LEU A 50 -1.27 1.05 2.61
CA LEU A 50 -1.75 0.32 1.43
C LEU A 50 -0.65 -0.48 0.76
N ARG A 51 0.53 0.13 0.62
CA ARG A 51 1.69 -0.52 0.01
C ARG A 51 2.15 -1.70 0.88
N ASP A 52 2.32 -1.47 2.17
CA ASP A 52 2.78 -2.47 3.14
C ASP A 52 1.75 -3.62 3.22
N HIS A 53 0.45 -3.30 3.17
CA HIS A 53 -0.61 -4.31 3.06
C HIS A 53 -0.45 -5.24 1.84
N PHE A 54 -0.12 -4.69 0.67
CA PHE A 54 0.06 -5.51 -0.53
C PHE A 54 1.33 -6.35 -0.50
N ASP A 55 2.38 -5.89 0.18
CA ASP A 55 3.61 -6.65 0.36
C ASP A 55 3.40 -7.78 1.37
N ASP A 56 2.88 -7.46 2.55
CA ASP A 56 2.64 -8.42 3.64
C ASP A 56 1.62 -9.50 3.27
N LYS A 57 0.55 -9.11 2.57
CA LYS A 57 -0.53 -10.04 2.20
C LYS A 57 -0.36 -10.63 0.81
N ARG A 58 0.77 -10.40 0.14
CA ARG A 58 1.02 -10.85 -1.24
C ARG A 58 0.68 -12.31 -1.46
N GLU A 59 1.26 -13.19 -0.66
CA GLU A 59 1.07 -14.64 -0.80
C GLU A 59 -0.35 -15.07 -0.42
N VAL A 60 -0.90 -14.50 0.66
CA VAL A 60 -2.25 -14.82 1.14
C VAL A 60 -3.29 -14.43 0.08
N LEU A 61 -3.18 -13.23 -0.50
CA LEU A 61 -4.11 -12.72 -1.49
C LEU A 61 -4.07 -13.57 -2.77
N VAL A 62 -2.88 -13.94 -3.23
CA VAL A 62 -2.69 -14.80 -4.40
C VAL A 62 -3.27 -16.19 -4.18
N ASN A 63 -2.92 -16.84 -3.06
CA ASN A 63 -3.39 -18.19 -2.76
C ASN A 63 -4.91 -18.24 -2.59
N ALA A 64 -5.48 -17.30 -1.84
CA ALA A 64 -6.93 -17.21 -1.67
C ALA A 64 -7.65 -16.98 -3.00
N SER A 65 -7.10 -16.18 -3.91
CA SER A 65 -7.71 -15.94 -5.22
C SER A 65 -7.62 -17.16 -6.15
N LEU A 66 -6.55 -17.95 -6.04
CA LEU A 66 -6.42 -19.23 -6.77
C LEU A 66 -7.43 -20.26 -6.26
N GLU A 67 -7.58 -20.38 -4.94
CA GLU A 67 -8.52 -21.31 -4.31
C GLU A 67 -9.97 -20.96 -4.65
N GLU A 68 -10.39 -19.72 -4.42
CA GLU A 68 -11.75 -19.27 -4.74
C GLU A 68 -12.08 -19.43 -6.23
N GLY A 69 -11.13 -19.11 -7.12
CA GLY A 69 -11.36 -19.28 -8.55
C GLY A 69 -11.39 -20.74 -9.01
N LEU A 70 -10.67 -21.64 -8.32
CA LEU A 70 -10.77 -23.08 -8.55
C LEU A 70 -12.12 -23.62 -8.09
N ASP A 71 -12.58 -23.20 -6.91
CA ASP A 71 -13.89 -23.60 -6.37
C ASP A 71 -15.02 -23.15 -7.29
N LEU A 72 -14.98 -21.90 -7.78
CA LEU A 72 -15.94 -21.39 -8.77
C LEU A 72 -15.89 -22.17 -10.08
N CYS A 73 -14.70 -22.57 -10.54
CA CYS A 73 -14.59 -23.39 -11.76
C CYS A 73 -15.23 -24.77 -11.58
N GLN A 74 -15.08 -25.39 -10.42
CA GLN A 74 -15.72 -26.66 -10.09
C GLN A 74 -17.23 -26.51 -10.02
N GLU A 75 -17.71 -25.50 -9.29
CA GLU A 75 -19.14 -25.19 -9.14
C GLU A 75 -19.82 -24.97 -10.49
N TRP A 76 -19.16 -24.22 -11.39
CA TRP A 76 -19.73 -23.83 -12.68
C TRP A 76 -19.37 -24.78 -13.83
N ASN A 77 -18.75 -25.93 -13.53
CA ASN A 77 -18.28 -26.92 -14.50
C ASN A 77 -17.39 -26.32 -15.63
N VAL A 78 -16.56 -25.34 -15.28
CA VAL A 78 -15.61 -24.70 -16.19
C VAL A 78 -14.35 -25.57 -16.29
N LYS A 79 -13.97 -25.94 -17.52
CA LYS A 79 -12.75 -26.72 -17.75
C LYS A 79 -11.51 -25.89 -17.41
N VAL A 80 -10.73 -26.38 -16.47
CA VAL A 80 -9.36 -25.89 -16.21
C VAL A 80 -8.46 -26.58 -17.25
N GLU A 81 -8.26 -25.94 -18.40
CA GLU A 81 -7.35 -26.49 -19.42
C GLU A 81 -5.93 -26.61 -18.85
N ARG A 82 -5.27 -27.75 -19.04
CA ARG A 82 -3.83 -27.90 -18.77
C ARG A 82 -3.06 -27.42 -19.99
N ARG A 83 -2.63 -26.16 -20.01
CA ARG A 83 -1.71 -25.71 -21.06
C ARG A 83 -0.30 -26.24 -20.74
N GLN A 84 0.01 -27.40 -21.28
CA GLN A 84 1.35 -27.98 -21.26
C GLN A 84 2.22 -27.33 -22.34
N ARG A 85 3.06 -26.35 -21.95
CA ARG A 85 4.00 -25.72 -22.88
C ARG A 85 5.30 -26.53 -22.90
N GLN A 86 5.34 -27.56 -23.74
CA GLN A 86 6.58 -28.30 -23.98
C GLN A 86 7.59 -27.43 -24.74
N LYS A 87 8.70 -27.08 -24.09
CA LYS A 87 9.86 -26.48 -24.76
C LYS A 87 10.65 -27.61 -25.43
N LYS A 88 11.11 -27.41 -26.68
CA LYS A 88 12.00 -28.37 -27.35
C LYS A 88 13.29 -28.50 -26.54
N ARG A 89 13.57 -29.71 -26.05
CA ARG A 89 14.82 -30.04 -25.35
C ARG A 89 16.01 -29.97 -26.30
N MET A 90 17.11 -29.42 -25.84
CA MET A 90 18.38 -29.46 -26.57
C MET A 90 19.12 -30.78 -26.26
N ALA A 91 19.94 -31.26 -27.20
CA ALA A 91 20.72 -32.47 -26.98
C ALA A 91 21.66 -32.29 -25.78
N GLY A 92 21.56 -33.17 -24.77
CA GLY A 92 22.35 -33.12 -23.53
C GLY A 92 21.63 -32.51 -22.31
N GLU A 93 20.39 -32.03 -22.47
CA GLU A 93 19.61 -31.45 -21.38
C GLU A 93 18.93 -32.53 -20.52
N ASN A 94 19.52 -32.82 -19.35
CA ASN A 94 18.99 -33.80 -18.38
C ASN A 94 17.98 -33.21 -17.38
N SER A 95 17.85 -31.89 -17.29
CA SER A 95 16.85 -31.22 -16.44
C SER A 95 15.45 -31.40 -17.03
N ARG A 96 14.51 -31.93 -16.23
CA ARG A 96 13.08 -31.74 -16.49
C ARG A 96 12.76 -30.31 -16.08
N ASP A 97 12.48 -29.44 -17.03
CA ASP A 97 11.82 -28.18 -16.72
C ASP A 97 10.47 -28.54 -16.07
N ASP A 98 10.24 -28.08 -14.84
CA ASP A 98 8.94 -28.21 -14.20
C ASP A 98 7.93 -27.44 -15.04
N GLU A 99 7.12 -28.19 -15.77
CA GLU A 99 6.06 -27.66 -16.60
C GLU A 99 5.10 -26.86 -15.73
N LEU A 100 5.06 -25.54 -15.92
CA LEU A 100 4.20 -24.67 -15.13
C LEU A 100 2.75 -25.06 -15.38
N THR A 101 2.10 -25.55 -14.33
CA THR A 101 0.65 -25.74 -14.33
C THR A 101 -0.03 -24.39 -14.57
N VAL A 102 -1.24 -24.39 -15.11
CA VAL A 102 -2.01 -23.14 -15.33
C VAL A 102 -2.22 -22.38 -14.01
N LYS A 103 -2.29 -23.10 -12.88
CA LYS A 103 -2.22 -22.51 -11.53
C LYS A 103 -0.93 -21.72 -11.31
N GLY A 104 0.23 -22.31 -11.59
CA GLY A 104 1.53 -21.64 -11.47
C GLY A 104 1.74 -20.48 -12.45
N GLU A 105 1.15 -20.54 -13.65
CA GLU A 105 1.14 -19.40 -14.57
C GLU A 105 0.31 -18.23 -13.99
N MET A 106 -0.88 -18.52 -13.47
CA MET A 106 -1.76 -17.51 -12.86
C MET A 106 -1.16 -16.89 -11.59
N GLU A 107 -0.53 -17.71 -10.75
CA GLU A 107 0.21 -17.26 -9.58
C GLU A 107 1.30 -16.25 -9.98
N LYS A 108 2.10 -16.57 -11.01
CA LYS A 108 3.13 -15.68 -11.54
C LYS A 108 2.55 -14.38 -12.10
N VAL A 109 1.42 -14.44 -12.80
CA VAL A 109 0.73 -13.24 -13.33
C VAL A 109 0.30 -12.33 -12.19
N MET A 110 -0.38 -12.86 -11.18
CA MET A 110 -0.85 -12.06 -10.03
C MET A 110 0.30 -11.46 -9.23
N LYS A 111 1.33 -12.26 -8.93
CA LYS A 111 2.55 -11.81 -8.25
C LYS A 111 3.24 -10.66 -8.99
N ARG A 112 3.46 -10.79 -10.31
CA ARG A 112 4.05 -9.72 -11.13
C ARG A 112 3.19 -8.46 -11.15
N THR A 113 1.87 -8.60 -11.12
CA THR A 113 0.94 -7.47 -11.04
C THR A 113 1.08 -6.73 -9.72
N LEU A 114 1.13 -7.45 -8.59
CA LEU A 114 1.35 -6.86 -7.28
C LEU A 114 2.72 -6.17 -7.20
N ASP A 115 3.78 -6.81 -7.71
CA ASP A 115 5.12 -6.22 -7.74
C ASP A 115 5.15 -4.91 -8.56
N ARG A 116 4.43 -4.88 -9.70
CA ARG A 116 4.28 -3.68 -10.53
C ARG A 116 3.48 -2.60 -9.81
N LEU A 117 2.45 -2.97 -9.08
CA LEU A 117 1.62 -2.05 -8.30
C LEU A 117 2.43 -1.44 -7.16
N TYR A 118 3.16 -2.25 -6.40
CA TYR A 118 4.08 -1.82 -5.34
C TYR A 118 5.10 -0.81 -5.87
N ARG A 119 5.80 -1.14 -6.97
CA ARG A 119 6.76 -0.21 -7.59
C ARG A 119 6.08 1.06 -8.07
N GLY A 120 4.92 0.94 -8.71
CA GLY A 120 4.16 2.09 -9.20
C GLY A 120 3.70 3.02 -8.09
N MET A 121 3.33 2.49 -6.91
CA MET A 121 3.02 3.30 -5.74
C MET A 121 4.25 4.05 -5.25
N ASN A 122 5.39 3.39 -5.08
CA ASN A 122 6.61 4.06 -4.66
C ASN A 122 7.01 5.18 -5.63
N GLU A 123 7.09 4.90 -6.93
CA GLU A 123 7.50 5.89 -7.94
C GLU A 123 6.56 7.10 -8.03
N ARG A 124 5.24 6.87 -7.94
CA ARG A 124 4.25 7.95 -8.07
C ARG A 124 4.17 8.83 -6.84
N PHE A 125 4.43 8.28 -5.66
CA PHE A 125 4.24 8.98 -4.39
C PHE A 125 5.56 9.41 -3.74
N THR A 126 6.71 9.26 -4.41
CA THR A 126 8.02 9.72 -3.89
C THR A 126 7.99 11.18 -3.42
N ARG A 127 7.34 12.08 -4.17
CA ARG A 127 7.26 13.50 -3.78
C ARG A 127 6.43 13.72 -2.52
N LEU A 128 5.33 12.98 -2.37
CA LEU A 128 4.48 13.07 -1.19
C LEU A 128 5.24 12.51 0.03
N GLN A 129 5.97 11.40 -0.15
CA GLN A 129 6.83 10.81 0.88
C GLN A 129 7.96 11.76 1.29
N ASP A 130 8.57 12.48 0.36
CA ASP A 130 9.61 13.48 0.66
C ASP A 130 9.05 14.68 1.45
N ILE A 131 7.88 15.18 1.06
CA ILE A 131 7.19 16.25 1.80
C ILE A 131 6.80 15.77 3.19
N ASP A 132 6.27 14.55 3.31
CA ASP A 132 5.91 13.93 4.58
C ASP A 132 7.13 13.73 5.49
N ALA A 133 8.26 13.25 4.95
CA ALA A 133 9.49 13.07 5.72
C ALA A 133 10.01 14.39 6.31
N LYS A 134 9.82 15.50 5.60
CA LYS A 134 10.28 16.84 6.03
C LYS A 134 9.30 17.52 6.97
N PHE A 135 8.01 17.52 6.62
CA PHE A 135 6.99 18.34 7.27
C PHE A 135 5.89 17.54 7.98
N GLY A 136 5.76 16.24 7.72
CA GLY A 136 4.65 15.42 8.22
C GLY A 136 4.55 15.42 9.73
N PHE A 137 5.68 15.48 10.43
CA PHE A 137 5.69 15.56 11.89
C PHE A 137 5.01 16.82 12.45
N LEU A 138 4.90 17.90 11.67
CA LEU A 138 4.17 19.12 12.07
C LEU A 138 2.65 18.93 12.03
N LEU A 139 2.17 17.92 11.30
CA LEU A 139 0.75 17.60 11.15
C LEU A 139 0.28 16.49 12.08
N ASP A 140 1.21 15.78 12.73
CA ASP A 140 0.92 14.80 13.78
C ASP A 140 0.72 15.53 15.11
N VAL A 141 -0.44 16.18 15.28
CA VAL A 141 -0.75 16.97 16.49
C VAL A 141 -0.73 16.11 17.75
N GLU A 142 -1.22 14.87 17.67
CA GLU A 142 -1.22 13.94 18.80
C GLU A 142 0.22 13.57 19.20
N GLY A 143 1.04 13.20 18.22
CA GLY A 143 2.47 12.98 18.41
C GLY A 143 3.15 14.20 18.99
N LEU A 144 2.92 15.37 18.40
CA LEU A 144 3.50 16.62 18.86
C LEU A 144 3.06 17.02 20.26
N CYS A 145 1.84 16.74 20.70
CA CYS A 145 1.35 17.24 21.98
C CYS A 145 1.59 16.25 23.12
N TYR A 146 1.46 14.95 22.87
CA TYR A 146 1.35 13.95 23.93
C TYR A 146 2.42 12.85 23.87
N ASN A 147 2.90 12.49 22.67
CA ASN A 147 3.66 11.24 22.50
C ASN A 147 5.11 11.40 22.03
N ALA A 148 5.53 12.56 21.51
CA ALA A 148 6.88 12.69 20.96
C ALA A 148 7.92 12.88 22.07
N ASP A 149 8.84 11.92 22.12
CA ASP A 149 10.11 12.04 22.83
C ASP A 149 10.82 13.35 22.46
N SER A 150 11.23 14.11 23.47
CA SER A 150 11.88 15.41 23.33
C SER A 150 13.15 15.33 22.47
N SER A 151 13.90 14.22 22.54
CA SER A 151 15.12 14.04 21.74
C SER A 151 14.81 13.85 20.25
N ASN A 152 13.82 13.01 19.94
CA ASN A 152 13.35 12.77 18.57
C ASN A 152 12.72 14.04 17.96
N LEU A 153 11.92 14.78 18.73
CA LEU A 153 11.32 16.04 18.26
C LEU A 153 12.39 17.08 17.92
N LYS A 154 13.39 17.24 18.79
CA LYS A 154 14.50 18.17 18.56
C LYS A 154 15.24 17.84 17.26
N MET A 155 15.56 16.57 17.04
CA MET A 155 16.19 16.10 15.81
C MET A 155 15.33 16.40 14.57
N LYS A 156 14.01 16.22 14.63
CA LYS A 156 13.11 16.57 13.51
C LYS A 156 13.12 18.08 13.21
N CYS A 157 13.16 18.93 14.24
CA CYS A 157 13.28 20.38 14.07
C CYS A 157 14.65 20.79 13.49
N GLU A 158 15.74 20.15 13.92
CA GLU A 158 17.09 20.38 13.39
C GLU A 158 17.17 19.96 11.92
N ASN A 159 16.68 18.76 11.58
CA ASN A 159 16.64 18.29 10.19
C ASN A 159 15.86 19.27 9.28
N LEU A 160 14.72 19.79 9.75
CA LEU A 160 13.95 20.78 8.99
C LEU A 160 14.73 22.09 8.81
N SER A 161 15.44 22.54 9.84
CA SER A 161 16.31 23.72 9.80
C SER A 161 17.46 23.53 8.81
N ASP A 162 18.04 22.34 8.69
CA ASP A 162 19.09 22.05 7.71
C ASP A 162 18.60 22.22 6.26
N PHE A 163 17.35 21.83 5.97
CA PHE A 163 16.74 22.04 4.65
C PHE A 163 16.41 23.51 4.36
N TYR A 164 16.12 24.29 5.41
CA TYR A 164 15.63 25.68 5.31
C TYR A 164 16.41 26.62 6.25
N SER A 165 17.73 26.58 6.18
CA SER A 165 18.61 27.22 7.17
C SER A 165 18.54 28.75 7.19
N CYS A 166 18.07 29.35 6.09
CA CYS A 166 17.81 30.79 6.00
C CYS A 166 16.46 31.20 6.60
N ASP A 167 15.50 30.28 6.71
CA ASP A 167 14.10 30.57 7.03
C ASP A 167 13.68 30.02 8.40
N ILE A 168 14.30 28.93 8.84
CA ILE A 168 13.90 28.17 10.02
C ILE A 168 15.09 27.96 10.96
N ASP A 169 14.97 28.45 12.19
CA ASP A 169 15.84 28.09 13.31
C ASP A 169 15.24 26.89 14.05
N GLY A 170 15.91 25.73 13.95
CA GLY A 170 15.44 24.48 14.54
C GLY A 170 15.33 24.52 16.06
N GLN A 171 16.22 25.23 16.76
CA GLN A 171 16.16 25.36 18.22
C GLN A 171 14.97 26.23 18.64
N GLN A 172 14.72 27.33 17.92
CA GLN A 172 13.56 28.18 18.17
C GLN A 172 12.25 27.45 17.88
N LEU A 173 12.17 26.70 16.77
CA LEU A 173 11.00 25.91 16.43
C LEU A 173 10.71 24.87 17.52
N TYR A 174 11.73 24.13 17.95
CA TYR A 174 11.62 23.15 19.03
C TYR A 174 11.06 23.78 20.32
N LYS A 175 11.63 24.92 20.75
CA LYS A 175 11.16 25.64 21.95
C LYS A 175 9.69 26.07 21.82
N LYS A 176 9.31 26.65 20.67
CA LYS A 176 7.92 27.06 20.44
C LYS A 176 6.94 25.89 20.51
N ILE A 177 7.32 24.71 19.99
CA ILE A 177 6.47 23.52 20.09
C ILE A 177 6.33 23.08 21.55
N LEU A 178 7.40 23.13 22.35
CA LEU A 178 7.32 22.83 23.79
C LEU A 178 6.42 23.82 24.54
N ASP A 179 6.54 25.12 24.23
CA ASP A 179 5.67 26.14 24.81
C ASP A 179 4.20 25.85 24.49
N CYS A 180 3.88 25.47 23.24
CA CYS A 180 2.54 25.03 22.85
C CYS A 180 2.07 23.80 23.63
N ARG A 181 2.94 22.81 23.90
CA ARG A 181 2.58 21.64 24.73
C ARG A 181 2.14 22.06 26.12
N ILE A 182 2.87 22.99 26.74
CA ILE A 182 2.56 23.49 28.09
C ILE A 182 1.19 24.18 28.08
N LEU A 183 0.92 25.02 27.08
CA LEU A 183 -0.37 25.69 26.92
C LEU A 183 -1.53 24.70 26.78
N LEU A 184 -1.35 23.63 25.99
CA LEU A 184 -2.39 22.61 25.76
C LEU A 184 -2.56 21.66 26.94
N SER A 185 -1.52 21.45 27.74
CA SER A 185 -1.55 20.58 28.93
C SER A 185 -2.09 21.28 30.18
N SER A 186 -2.35 22.59 30.11
CA SER A 186 -2.90 23.37 31.23
C SER A 186 -4.39 23.06 31.41
N PRO A 187 -4.83 22.46 32.53
CA PRO A 187 -6.25 22.20 32.75
C PRO A 187 -6.93 23.51 33.12
N GLY A 188 -7.63 24.15 32.18
CA GLY A 188 -8.32 25.39 32.50
C GLY A 188 -9.23 26.07 31.47
N GLN A 189 -9.17 25.80 30.16
CA GLN A 189 -9.95 26.62 29.21
C GLN A 189 -10.38 25.95 27.89
N TYR A 190 -10.92 24.73 27.85
CA TYR A 190 -11.55 24.24 26.59
C TYR A 190 -12.81 23.41 26.84
N GLU A 191 -13.88 24.08 27.28
CA GLU A 191 -15.25 23.59 27.11
C GLU A 191 -15.85 23.98 25.74
N ASN A 192 -15.09 24.64 24.85
CA ASN A 192 -15.63 25.13 23.57
C ASN A 192 -14.61 25.13 22.44
N ILE A 193 -14.14 23.97 21.99
CA ILE A 193 -13.73 23.81 20.58
C ILE A 193 -14.19 22.42 20.10
N LYS A 194 -15.44 22.36 19.61
CA LYS A 194 -15.84 21.40 18.60
C LYS A 194 -15.68 22.10 17.25
N ILE A 195 -14.75 21.66 16.44
CA ILE A 195 -14.79 21.77 14.97
C ILE A 195 -14.65 20.35 14.45
#